data_AF-A0A1J5CVM5-F1
#
_entry.id   AF-A0A1J5CVM5-F1
#
_cell.length_a   1.000
_cell.length_b   1.000
_cell.length_c   1.000
_cell.angle_alpha   90.00
_cell.angle_beta   90.00
_cell.angle_gamma   90.00
#
_symmetry.space_group_name_H-M   'P 1'
#
loop_
_entity.id
_entity.type
_entity.pdbx_description
1 polymer ?
#
loop_
_entity_poly.entity_id
_entity_poly.type
_entity_poly.pdbx_seq_one_letter_code
_entity_poly.pdbx_strand_id
1 'polypeptide(L)'
;MPQRAGQISKVVALACLLIVIIPLLFATTYGVSPSRAMELVGSTFALEYLAIPLGIALKLPPLYVFLTVVSTGIGIFILVLGIFHLLGAQSQRIVNFLLKLRGRVRRLQKYGIYGLIPGATLLGVYGCAALVWFLGWNIRQSTLFTIIGFVLISAIFLFSSIGILKIISPG
;
A
#
# COMPACT_ATOMS: atom_id res chain seq x y z
N MET A 1 -23.32 2.10 18.35
CA MET A 1 -23.35 1.69 16.93
C MET A 1 -23.07 2.81 15.91
N PRO A 2 -23.54 4.07 16.03
CA PRO A 2 -23.35 5.09 14.98
C PRO A 2 -21.90 5.61 14.84
N GLN A 3 -21.09 5.56 15.91
CA GLN A 3 -19.69 5.98 15.86
C GLN A 3 -18.79 5.08 14.99
N ARG A 4 -19.13 3.79 14.81
CA ARG A 4 -18.34 2.84 14.01
C ARG A 4 -18.57 3.01 12.50
N ALA A 5 -19.81 3.23 12.08
CA ALA A 5 -20.15 3.47 10.66
C ALA A 5 -19.45 4.72 10.10
N GLY A 6 -19.39 5.79 10.90
CA GLY A 6 -18.65 7.00 10.54
C GLY A 6 -17.14 6.81 10.43
N GLN A 7 -16.54 5.90 11.21
CA GLN A 7 -15.10 5.58 11.08
C GLN A 7 -14.81 4.76 9.82
N ILE A 8 -15.66 3.80 9.49
CA ILE A 8 -15.50 2.95 8.29
C ILE A 8 -15.66 3.80 7.02
N SER A 9 -16.67 4.66 6.98
CA SER A 9 -16.89 5.59 5.87
C SER A 9 -15.67 6.49 5.62
N LYS A 10 -15.04 6.99 6.68
CA LYS A 10 -13.82 7.80 6.58
C LYS A 10 -12.63 7.01 6.02
N VAL A 11 -12.45 5.76 6.44
CA VAL A 11 -11.37 4.88 5.95
C VAL A 11 -11.55 4.57 4.47
N VAL A 12 -12.76 4.22 4.06
CA VAL A 12 -13.09 3.94 2.66
C VAL A 12 -12.96 5.21 1.81
N ALA A 13 -13.48 6.34 2.28
CA ALA A 13 -13.35 7.62 1.57
C ALA A 13 -11.89 8.04 1.40
N LEU A 14 -11.07 7.88 2.44
CA LEU A 14 -9.63 8.17 2.38
C LEU A 14 -8.91 7.25 1.39
N ALA A 15 -9.23 5.95 1.40
CA ALA A 15 -8.67 5.00 0.45
C ALA A 15 -9.07 5.31 -0.99
N CYS A 16 -10.36 5.60 -1.26
CA CYS A 16 -10.83 6.01 -2.58
C CYS A 16 -10.15 7.29 -3.05
N LEU A 17 -9.93 8.25 -2.14
CA LEU A 17 -9.21 9.49 -2.44
C LEU A 17 -7.76 9.20 -2.87
N LEU A 18 -7.07 8.31 -2.18
CA LEU A 18 -5.68 7.92 -2.47
C LEU A 18 -5.51 7.05 -3.73
N ILE A 19 -6.50 6.20 -4.02
CA ILE A 19 -6.48 5.24 -5.13
C ILE A 19 -6.95 5.87 -6.44
N VAL A 20 -7.91 6.80 -6.39
CA VAL A 20 -8.60 7.29 -7.59
C VAL A 20 -8.36 8.79 -7.76
N ILE A 21 -8.69 9.58 -6.75
CA ILE A 21 -8.68 11.05 -6.88
C ILE A 21 -7.26 11.58 -7.04
N ILE A 22 -6.33 11.15 -6.19
CA ILE A 22 -4.94 11.61 -6.24
C ILE A 22 -4.24 11.20 -7.56
N PRO A 23 -4.31 9.93 -8.02
CA PRO A 23 -3.77 9.54 -9.33
C PRO A 23 -4.35 10.31 -10.51
N LEU A 24 -5.66 10.61 -10.49
CA LEU A 24 -6.29 11.43 -11.52
C LEU A 24 -5.82 12.89 -11.48
N LEU A 25 -5.67 13.47 -10.28
CA LEU A 25 -5.10 14.81 -10.12
C LEU A 25 -3.67 14.88 -10.64
N PHE A 26 -2.85 13.86 -10.37
CA PHE A 26 -1.53 13.80 -10.97
C PHE A 26 -1.63 13.63 -12.49
N ALA A 27 -2.54 12.81 -12.99
CA ALA A 27 -2.69 12.60 -14.43
C ALA A 27 -2.99 13.92 -15.17
N THR A 28 -3.85 14.77 -14.61
CA THR A 28 -4.13 16.10 -15.20
C THR A 28 -2.90 17.02 -15.16
N THR A 29 -2.14 17.04 -14.05
CA THR A 29 -0.93 17.88 -13.94
C THR A 29 0.20 17.45 -14.89
N TYR A 30 0.29 16.15 -15.21
CA TYR A 30 1.33 15.58 -16.08
C TYR A 30 0.87 15.35 -17.52
N GLY A 31 -0.36 15.75 -17.88
CA GLY A 31 -0.92 15.57 -19.23
C GLY A 31 -1.16 14.10 -19.63
N VAL A 32 -1.33 13.21 -18.65
CA VAL A 32 -1.60 11.78 -18.86
C VAL A 32 -3.11 11.57 -19.05
N SER A 33 -3.50 10.76 -20.03
CA SER A 33 -4.91 10.44 -20.24
C SER A 33 -5.51 9.67 -19.05
N PRO A 34 -6.78 9.94 -18.67
CA PRO A 34 -7.43 9.23 -17.57
C PRO A 34 -7.42 7.71 -17.72
N SER A 35 -7.51 7.20 -18.96
CA SER A 35 -7.45 5.76 -19.25
C SER A 35 -6.10 5.15 -18.84
N ARG A 36 -4.98 5.80 -19.20
CA ARG A 36 -3.63 5.35 -18.81
C ARG A 36 -3.39 5.47 -17.31
N ALA A 37 -3.97 6.48 -16.68
CA ALA A 37 -3.93 6.62 -15.23
C ALA A 37 -4.61 5.43 -14.54
N MET A 38 -5.79 5.03 -15.02
CA MET A 38 -6.50 3.87 -14.48
C MET A 38 -5.81 2.54 -14.79
N GLU A 39 -5.15 2.41 -15.95
CA GLU A 39 -4.32 1.25 -16.27
C GLU A 39 -3.15 1.11 -15.27
N LEU A 40 -2.49 2.22 -14.92
CA LEU A 40 -1.42 2.21 -13.93
C LEU A 40 -1.95 1.91 -12.51
N VAL A 41 -3.10 2.47 -12.13
CA VAL A 41 -3.78 2.16 -10.86
C VAL A 41 -4.14 0.67 -10.81
N GLY A 42 -4.75 0.13 -11.85
CA GLY A 42 -5.11 -1.29 -11.94
C GLY A 42 -3.89 -2.21 -11.90
N SER A 43 -2.81 -1.81 -12.59
CA SER A 43 -1.53 -2.50 -12.53
C SER A 43 -0.93 -2.47 -11.11
N THR A 44 -1.07 -1.35 -10.40
CA THR A 44 -0.62 -1.21 -9.00
C THR A 44 -1.40 -2.12 -8.06
N PHE A 45 -2.69 -2.36 -8.31
CA PHE A 45 -3.46 -3.35 -7.55
C PHE A 45 -2.90 -4.76 -7.69
N ALA A 46 -2.50 -5.15 -8.90
CA ALA A 46 -2.02 -6.49 -9.20
C ALA A 46 -0.54 -6.70 -8.85
N LEU A 47 0.29 -5.68 -9.10
CA LEU A 47 1.75 -5.77 -9.10
C LEU A 47 2.39 -4.93 -7.99
N GLU A 48 1.63 -4.10 -7.28
CA GLU A 48 2.13 -3.18 -6.25
C GLU A 48 3.30 -2.31 -6.76
N TYR A 49 4.47 -2.39 -6.11
CA TYR A 49 5.67 -1.64 -6.49
C TYR A 49 6.25 -2.10 -7.85
N LEU A 50 5.93 -3.32 -8.31
CA LEU A 50 6.34 -3.81 -9.64
C LEU A 50 5.56 -3.13 -10.78
N ALA A 51 4.50 -2.38 -10.47
CA ALA A 51 3.84 -1.52 -11.46
C ALA A 51 4.72 -0.35 -11.93
N ILE A 52 5.79 -0.02 -11.19
CA ILE A 52 6.72 1.05 -11.56
C ILE A 52 7.43 0.73 -12.88
N PRO A 53 8.18 -0.39 -13.02
CA PRO A 53 8.75 -0.80 -14.30
C PRO A 53 7.74 -0.79 -15.45
N LEU A 54 6.52 -1.27 -15.21
CA LEU A 54 5.45 -1.28 -16.21
C LEU A 54 5.04 0.13 -16.63
N GLY A 55 4.84 1.04 -15.67
CA GLY A 55 4.51 2.44 -15.95
C GLY A 55 5.61 3.15 -16.76
N ILE A 56 6.88 2.88 -16.44
CA ILE A 56 7.99 3.44 -17.21
C ILE A 56 8.07 2.80 -18.61
N ALA A 57 7.83 1.49 -18.74
CA ALA A 57 7.76 0.81 -20.04
C ALA A 57 6.63 1.35 -20.93
N LEU A 58 5.53 1.80 -20.33
CA LEU A 58 4.43 2.51 -21.01
C LEU A 58 4.76 3.97 -21.38
N LYS A 59 6.03 4.39 -21.21
CA LYS A 59 6.54 5.74 -21.50
C LYS A 59 5.82 6.84 -20.70
N LEU A 60 5.34 6.52 -19.50
CA LEU A 60 4.75 7.52 -18.61
C LEU A 60 5.85 8.32 -17.89
N PRO A 61 5.58 9.58 -17.48
CA PRO A 61 6.55 10.37 -16.76
C PRO A 61 6.98 9.68 -15.45
N PRO A 62 8.28 9.52 -15.17
CA PRO A 62 8.74 8.73 -14.02
C PRO A 62 8.21 9.23 -12.68
N LEU A 63 8.15 10.55 -12.51
CA LEU A 63 7.62 11.17 -11.29
C LEU A 63 6.11 10.88 -11.13
N TYR A 64 5.36 10.92 -12.24
CA TYR A 64 3.93 10.57 -12.25
C TYR A 64 3.71 9.10 -11.85
N VAL A 65 4.52 8.19 -12.41
CA VAL A 65 4.44 6.75 -12.11
C VAL A 65 4.68 6.50 -10.63
N PHE A 66 5.76 7.07 -10.10
CA PHE A 66 6.11 6.93 -8.69
C PHE A 66 5.02 7.46 -7.75
N LEU A 67 4.54 8.69 -7.98
CA LEU A 67 3.51 9.31 -7.16
C LEU A 67 2.20 8.50 -7.18
N THR A 68 1.81 8.01 -8.35
CA THR A 68 0.60 7.22 -8.54
C THR A 68 0.70 5.86 -7.86
N VAL A 69 1.82 5.14 -8.02
CA VAL A 69 2.04 3.84 -7.39
C VAL A 69 2.07 3.98 -5.87
N VAL A 70 2.80 4.99 -5.36
CA VAL A 70 2.87 5.26 -3.92
C VAL A 70 1.49 5.61 -3.35
N SER A 71 0.77 6.57 -3.93
CA SER A 71 -0.55 6.95 -3.41
C SER A 71 -1.54 5.79 -3.43
N THR A 72 -1.56 5.04 -4.53
CA THR A 72 -2.43 3.89 -4.71
C THR A 72 -2.10 2.78 -3.72
N GLY A 73 -0.82 2.44 -3.55
CA GLY A 73 -0.37 1.43 -2.59
C GLY A 73 -0.75 1.79 -1.15
N ILE A 74 -0.59 3.06 -0.76
CA ILE A 74 -1.02 3.54 0.57
C ILE A 74 -2.54 3.42 0.74
N GLY A 75 -3.30 3.79 -0.29
CA GLY A 75 -4.76 3.67 -0.27
C GLY A 75 -5.22 2.21 -0.14
N ILE A 76 -4.60 1.29 -0.89
CA ILE A 76 -4.85 -0.15 -0.81
C ILE A 76 -4.57 -0.66 0.61
N PHE A 77 -3.42 -0.30 1.19
CA PHE A 77 -3.06 -0.69 2.55
C PHE A 77 -4.13 -0.31 3.57
N ILE A 78 -4.59 0.95 3.51
CA ILE A 78 -5.62 1.49 4.40
C ILE A 78 -6.95 0.75 4.20
N LEU A 79 -7.32 0.49 2.95
CA LEU A 79 -8.56 -0.21 2.60
C LEU A 79 -8.56 -1.64 3.16
N VAL A 80 -7.46 -2.38 2.95
CA VAL A 80 -7.29 -3.77 3.41
C VAL A 80 -7.29 -3.84 4.94
N LEU A 81 -6.57 -2.94 5.61
CA LEU A 81 -6.63 -2.83 7.08
C LEU A 81 -8.05 -2.53 7.57
N GLY A 82 -8.78 -1.66 6.88
CA GLY A 82 -10.18 -1.36 7.16
C GLY A 82 -11.06 -2.60 7.08
N ILE A 83 -10.91 -3.40 6.02
CA ILE A 83 -11.63 -4.67 5.83
C ILE A 83 -11.30 -5.66 6.96
N PHE A 84 -10.02 -5.83 7.30
CA PHE A 84 -9.66 -6.72 8.40
C PHE A 84 -10.24 -6.27 9.75
N HIS A 85 -10.28 -4.96 10.01
CA HIS A 85 -10.89 -4.43 11.22
C HIS A 85 -12.41 -4.71 11.28
N LEU A 86 -13.10 -4.61 10.14
CA LEU A 86 -14.52 -4.98 10.01
C LEU A 86 -14.77 -6.45 10.32
N LEU A 87 -13.95 -7.34 9.75
CA LEU A 87 -14.04 -8.79 9.96
C LEU A 87 -13.79 -9.16 11.43
N GLY A 88 -12.80 -8.53 12.07
CA GLY A 88 -12.51 -8.70 13.49
C GLY A 88 -13.64 -8.21 14.41
N ALA A 89 -14.41 -7.22 13.98
CA ALA A 89 -15.55 -6.71 14.74
C ALA A 89 -16.80 -7.62 14.67
N GLN A 90 -16.93 -8.43 13.63
CA GLN A 90 -18.08 -9.33 13.46
C GLN A 90 -17.93 -10.70 14.13
N SER A 91 -16.72 -11.19 14.39
CA SER A 91 -16.51 -12.55 14.87
C SER A 91 -15.68 -12.65 16.15
N GLN A 92 -16.34 -12.99 17.27
CA GLN A 92 -15.67 -13.27 18.55
C GLN A 92 -14.69 -14.46 18.48
N ARG A 93 -14.92 -15.43 17.56
CA ARG A 93 -14.00 -16.56 17.36
C ARG A 93 -12.65 -16.09 16.83
N ILE A 94 -12.66 -15.14 15.90
CA ILE A 94 -11.44 -14.55 15.33
C ILE A 94 -10.70 -13.75 16.41
N VAL A 95 -11.41 -12.96 17.21
CA VAL A 95 -10.82 -12.19 18.32
C VAL A 95 -10.15 -13.11 19.34
N ASN A 96 -10.81 -14.20 19.75
CA ASN A 96 -10.23 -15.16 20.70
C ASN A 96 -9.02 -15.91 20.13
N PHE A 97 -9.02 -16.24 18.83
CA PHE A 97 -7.86 -16.84 18.17
C PHE A 97 -6.67 -15.87 18.11
N LEU A 98 -6.94 -14.61 17.76
CA LEU A 98 -5.94 -13.54 17.74
C LEU A 98 -5.33 -13.29 19.12
N LEU A 99 -6.14 -13.27 20.18
CA LEU A 99 -5.66 -13.13 21.57
C LEU A 99 -4.76 -14.30 21.98
N LYS A 100 -5.14 -15.53 21.61
CA LYS A 100 -4.37 -16.74 21.91
C LYS A 100 -3.02 -16.76 21.18
N LEU A 101 -2.98 -16.31 19.92
CA LEU A 101 -1.73 -16.14 19.18
C LEU A 101 -0.86 -15.04 19.77
N ARG A 102 -1.46 -13.87 20.07
CA ARG A 102 -0.74 -12.71 20.63
C ARG A 102 -0.05 -13.02 21.95
N GLY A 103 -0.66 -13.86 22.79
CA GLY A 103 -0.05 -14.36 24.03
C GLY A 103 1.21 -15.21 23.80
N ARG A 104 1.32 -15.90 22.65
CA ARG A 104 2.43 -16.80 22.31
C ARG A 104 3.62 -16.08 21.66
N VAL A 105 3.40 -14.93 21.01
CA VAL A 105 4.43 -14.16 20.27
C VAL A 105 4.73 -12.77 20.87
N ARG A 106 4.74 -12.67 22.20
CA ARG A 106 4.98 -11.41 22.95
C ARG A 106 6.30 -10.69 22.60
N ARG A 107 7.34 -11.43 22.15
CA ARG A 107 8.62 -10.86 21.68
C ARG A 107 8.53 -10.20 20.30
N LEU A 108 7.79 -10.80 19.35
CA LEU A 108 7.57 -10.20 18.03
C LEU A 108 6.71 -8.94 18.13
N GLN A 109 5.86 -8.80 19.16
CA GLN A 109 5.07 -7.60 19.34
C GLN A 109 5.91 -6.32 19.53
N LYS A 110 7.06 -6.41 20.19
CA LYS A 110 7.86 -5.23 20.54
C LYS A 110 8.87 -4.83 19.46
N TYR A 111 9.41 -5.79 18.71
CA TYR A 111 10.45 -5.56 17.71
C TYR A 111 10.04 -5.87 16.26
N GLY A 112 8.99 -6.66 16.05
CA GLY A 112 8.57 -7.04 14.70
C GLY A 112 7.98 -5.88 13.88
N ILE A 113 7.60 -4.77 14.53
CA ILE A 113 7.12 -3.56 13.86
C ILE A 113 8.18 -3.00 12.90
N TYR A 114 9.47 -3.04 13.28
CA TYR A 114 10.56 -2.59 12.40
C TYR A 114 10.75 -3.53 11.20
N GLY A 115 10.35 -4.79 11.35
CA GLY A 115 10.33 -5.78 10.27
C GLY A 115 9.33 -5.47 9.17
N LEU A 116 8.41 -4.51 9.34
CA LEU A 116 7.54 -4.07 8.24
C LEU A 116 8.30 -3.34 7.13
N ILE A 117 9.45 -2.73 7.42
CA ILE A 117 10.24 -2.05 6.39
C ILE A 117 10.75 -3.07 5.36
N PRO A 118 11.48 -4.14 5.73
CA PRO A 118 11.83 -5.22 4.80
C PRO A 118 10.64 -6.12 4.44
N GLY A 119 9.61 -6.17 5.31
CA GLY A 119 8.41 -6.95 5.08
C GLY A 119 7.59 -6.43 3.91
N ALA A 120 7.48 -5.11 3.74
CA ALA A 120 6.80 -4.49 2.61
C ALA A 120 7.43 -4.90 1.27
N THR A 121 8.73 -5.18 1.27
CA THR A 121 9.47 -5.65 0.11
C THR A 121 9.15 -7.11 -0.24
N LEU A 122 9.05 -7.98 0.76
CA LEU A 122 8.91 -9.44 0.58
C LEU A 122 7.46 -9.91 0.48
N LEU A 123 6.60 -9.40 1.36
CA LEU A 123 5.20 -9.83 1.49
C LEU A 123 4.23 -8.89 0.77
N GLY A 124 4.72 -7.74 0.32
CA GLY A 124 3.89 -6.71 -0.24
C GLY A 124 3.01 -6.00 0.78
N VAL A 125 2.25 -5.04 0.28
CA VAL A 125 1.36 -4.17 1.05
C VAL A 125 0.21 -4.99 1.66
N TYR A 126 -0.32 -5.96 0.92
CA TYR A 126 -1.37 -6.87 1.40
C TYR A 126 -0.91 -7.72 2.59
N GLY A 127 0.27 -8.34 2.48
CA GLY A 127 0.81 -9.19 3.54
C GLY A 127 1.16 -8.40 4.80
N CYS A 128 1.71 -7.19 4.64
CA CYS A 128 1.92 -6.29 5.77
C CYS A 128 0.60 -5.93 6.47
N ALA A 129 -0.46 -5.63 5.73
CA ALA A 129 -1.76 -5.29 6.33
C ALA A 129 -2.30 -6.46 7.15
N ALA A 130 -2.18 -7.69 6.64
CA ALA A 130 -2.56 -8.89 7.36
C ALA A 130 -1.73 -9.06 8.64
N LEU A 131 -0.40 -8.94 8.58
CA LEU A 131 0.48 -9.07 9.75
C LEU A 131 0.16 -8.06 10.86
N VAL A 132 -0.06 -6.80 10.48
CA VAL A 132 -0.42 -5.72 11.42
C VAL A 132 -1.70 -6.08 12.17
N TRP A 133 -2.70 -6.59 11.45
CA TRP A 133 -3.94 -7.02 12.05
C TRP A 133 -3.78 -8.29 12.90
N PHE A 134 -3.07 -9.31 12.41
CA PHE A 134 -2.83 -10.58 13.11
C PHE A 134 -2.06 -10.38 14.42
N LEU A 135 -1.01 -9.57 14.41
CA LEU A 135 -0.17 -9.30 15.58
C LEU A 135 -0.75 -8.19 16.47
N GLY A 136 -1.73 -7.45 15.95
CA GLY A 136 -2.40 -6.36 16.64
C GLY A 136 -1.48 -5.21 16.99
N TRP A 137 -0.56 -4.89 16.08
CA TRP A 137 0.32 -3.75 16.26
C TRP A 137 -0.47 -2.44 16.20
N ASN A 138 0.14 -1.38 16.74
CA ASN A 138 -0.45 -0.06 16.67
C ASN A 138 -0.57 0.36 15.20
N ILE A 139 -1.81 0.44 14.71
CA ILE A 139 -2.14 0.76 13.32
C ILE A 139 -1.37 2.01 12.85
N ARG A 140 -1.28 3.06 13.68
CA ARG A 140 -0.61 4.31 13.28
C ARG A 140 0.89 4.11 13.05
N GLN A 141 1.58 3.38 13.93
CA GLN A 141 3.02 3.13 13.80
C GLN A 141 3.29 2.15 12.65
N SER A 142 2.52 1.08 12.56
CA SER A 142 2.66 0.10 11.49
C SER A 142 2.40 0.72 10.12
N THR A 143 1.38 1.56 9.97
CA THR A 143 1.14 2.30 8.73
C THR A 143 2.34 3.16 8.36
N LEU A 144 2.93 3.90 9.30
CA LEU A 144 4.13 4.70 9.01
C LEU A 144 5.30 3.83 8.52
N PHE A 145 5.59 2.72 9.20
CA PHE A 145 6.68 1.83 8.79
C PHE A 145 6.42 1.14 7.45
N THR A 146 5.18 0.71 7.15
CA THR A 146 4.82 0.18 5.83
C THR A 146 4.98 1.24 4.76
N ILE A 147 4.50 2.47 4.99
CA ILE A 147 4.62 3.58 4.04
C ILE A 147 6.10 3.85 3.75
N ILE A 148 6.94 3.95 4.78
CA ILE A 148 8.37 4.17 4.62
C ILE A 148 9.00 3.04 3.80
N GLY A 149 8.74 1.77 4.14
CA GLY A 149 9.25 0.62 3.39
C GLY A 149 8.78 0.62 1.93
N PHE A 150 7.50 0.91 1.70
CA PHE A 150 6.89 0.94 0.37
C PHE A 150 7.44 2.08 -0.49
N VAL A 151 7.64 3.27 0.08
CA VAL A 151 8.25 4.42 -0.60
C VAL A 151 9.71 4.12 -0.96
N LEU A 152 10.47 3.52 -0.03
CA LEU A 152 11.87 3.16 -0.26
C LEU A 152 12.01 2.14 -1.40
N ILE A 153 11.23 1.04 -1.38
CA ILE A 153 11.30 0.04 -2.45
C ILE A 153 10.83 0.61 -3.78
N SER A 154 9.78 1.43 -3.76
CA SER A 154 9.27 2.12 -4.96
C SER A 154 10.34 3.03 -5.57
N ALA A 155 11.09 3.76 -4.74
CA ALA A 155 12.17 4.63 -5.20
C ALA A 155 13.31 3.82 -5.82
N ILE A 156 13.72 2.72 -5.17
CA ILE A 156 14.75 1.81 -5.69
C ILE A 156 14.34 1.25 -7.06
N PHE A 157 13.08 0.80 -7.21
CA PHE A 157 12.56 0.30 -8.49
C PHE A 157 12.47 1.38 -9.56
N LEU A 158 12.12 2.62 -9.18
CA LEU A 158 12.10 3.75 -10.10
C LEU A 158 13.49 4.05 -10.64
N PHE A 159 14.49 4.22 -9.75
CA PHE A 159 15.88 4.46 -10.15
C PHE A 159 16.43 3.31 -10.99
N SER A 160 16.12 2.06 -10.61
CA SER A 160 16.53 0.89 -11.38
C SER A 160 15.91 0.90 -12.77
N SER A 161 14.62 1.23 -12.89
CA SER A 161 13.90 1.25 -14.17
C SER A 161 14.38 2.38 -15.09
N ILE A 162 14.64 3.59 -14.56
CA ILE A 162 15.25 4.68 -15.31
C ILE A 162 16.68 4.31 -15.75
N GLY A 163 17.47 3.74 -14.84
CA GLY A 163 18.84 3.31 -15.12
C GLY A 163 18.91 2.24 -16.20
N ILE A 164 18.07 1.20 -16.11
CA ILE A 164 17.96 0.12 -17.09
C ILE A 164 17.53 0.66 -18.46
N LEU A 165 16.53 1.53 -18.52
CA LEU A 165 16.05 2.07 -19.80
C LEU A 165 17.04 3.02 -20.46
N LYS A 166 17.85 3.74 -19.66
CA LYS A 166 18.96 4.55 -20.17
C LYS A 166 20.05 3.69 -20.82
N ILE A 167 20.21 2.44 -20.39
CA ILE A 167 21.18 1.48 -20.96
C ILE A 167 20.61 0.82 -22.23
N ILE A 168 19.30 0.52 -22.25
CA ILE A 168 18.67 -0.23 -23.35
C ILE A 168 18.27 0.67 -24.54
N SER A 169 17.96 1.95 -24.30
CA SER A 169 17.63 2.91 -25.37
C SER A 169 18.57 4.12 -25.31
N PRO A 170 19.86 3.96 -25.68
CA PRO A 170 20.82 5.06 -25.69
C PRO A 170 20.66 5.90 -26.96
N GLY A 171 19.51 6.56 -27.15
CA GLY A 171 19.28 7.46 -28.30
C GLY A 171 19.07 6.75 -29.63
#